data_AF-A0A7X9A8S4-F1
#
_entry.id   AF-A0A7X9A8S4-F1
#
_cell.length_a   1.000
_cell.length_b   1.000
_cell.length_c   1.000
_cell.angle_alpha   90.00
_cell.angle_beta   90.00
_cell.angle_gamma   90.00
#
_symmetry.space_group_name_H-M   'P 1'
#
loop_
_entity.id
_entity.type
_entity.pdbx_description
1 polymer ?
#
loop_
_entity_poly.entity_id
_entity_poly.type
_entity_poly.pdbx_seq_one_letter_code
_entity_poly.pdbx_strand_id
1 'polypeptide(L)' 'MKLNNLLNSRTFRLGGMANYLTGAAAVLDFAGALHQYNYSASDHEADYLALKSDWDMVGEDLRYAMRRVV' A
#
# COMPACT_ATOMS: atom_id res chain seq x y z
N MET A 1 13.31 -2.16 9.05
CA MET A 1 12.43 -1.05 8.62
C MET A 1 11.21 -1.05 9.54
N LYS A 2 10.87 0.07 10.20
CA LYS A 2 9.80 0.09 11.22
C LYS A 2 8.42 -0.08 10.56
N LEU A 3 7.60 -1.00 11.07
CA LEU A 3 6.24 -1.34 10.58
C LEU A 3 5.37 -0.09 10.34
N ASN A 4 5.50 0.93 11.20
CA ASN A 4 4.74 2.17 11.16
C ASN A 4 4.95 3.02 9.90
N ASN A 5 6.07 2.88 9.19
CA ASN A 5 6.33 3.67 7.98
C ASN A 5 5.62 3.12 6.73
N LEU A 6 5.08 1.92 6.79
CA LEU A 6 4.61 1.19 5.61
C LEU A 6 3.08 1.13 5.48
N LEU A 7 2.33 1.28 6.59
CA LEU A 7 0.89 1.58 6.54
C LEU A 7 0.63 2.95 5.88
N ASN A 8 1.62 3.84 5.85
CA ASN A 8 1.57 5.12 5.14
C ASN A 8 2.24 5.04 3.75
N SER A 9 2.21 3.86 3.12
CA SER A 9 2.75 3.69 1.77
C SER A 9 1.82 4.34 0.75
N ARG A 10 2.40 5.15 -0.15
CA ARG A 10 1.68 5.80 -1.25
C ARG A 10 1.28 4.84 -2.36
N THR A 11 1.69 3.58 -2.31
CA THR A 11 1.52 2.64 -3.43
C THR A 11 0.47 1.56 -3.15
N PHE A 12 0.23 1.23 -1.89
CA PHE A 12 -0.70 0.15 -1.53
C PHE A 12 -1.73 0.69 -0.55
N ARG A 13 -2.77 1.36 -1.08
CA ARG A 13 -3.89 1.88 -0.29
C ARG A 13 -4.88 0.78 0.07
N LEU A 14 -5.24 -0.08 -0.91
CA LEU A 14 -6.24 -1.15 -0.74
C LEU A 14 -5.61 -2.54 -0.49
N GLY A 15 -4.29 -2.68 -0.68
CA GLY A 15 -3.57 -3.94 -0.48
C GLY A 15 -2.90 -4.01 0.89
N GLY A 16 -3.05 -5.14 1.58
CA GLY A 16 -2.25 -5.46 2.77
C GLY A 16 -0.81 -5.83 2.39
N MET A 17 0.13 -5.69 3.32
CA MET A 17 1.51 -6.12 3.08
C MET A 17 1.63 -7.63 3.20
N ALA A 18 2.03 -8.28 2.09
CA ALA A 18 2.41 -9.68 2.08
C ALA A 18 3.95 -9.82 2.13
N ASN A 19 4.42 -10.70 3.00
CA ASN A 19 5.78 -11.23 2.96
C ASN A 19 5.74 -12.73 3.28
N TYR A 20 6.80 -13.45 2.95
CA TYR A 20 6.83 -14.92 3.07
C TYR A 20 6.54 -15.41 4.49
N LEU A 21 7.04 -14.71 5.52
CA LEU A 21 6.83 -15.08 6.91
C LEU A 21 5.38 -14.84 7.35
N THR A 22 4.82 -13.67 7.01
CA THR A 22 3.41 -13.35 7.27
C THR A 22 2.48 -14.30 6.53
N GLY A 23 2.81 -14.69 5.29
CA GLY A 23 2.04 -15.67 4.51
C GLY A 23 2.07 -17.07 5.13
N ALA A 24 3.23 -17.53 5.63
CA ALA A 24 3.32 -18.81 6.34
C ALA A 24 2.57 -18.79 7.68
N ALA A 25 2.69 -17.70 8.44
CA ALA A 25 2.01 -17.52 9.72
C ALA A 25 0.48 -17.34 9.55
N ALA A 26 0.01 -16.84 8.41
CA ALA A 26 -1.42 -16.67 8.11
C ALA A 26 -2.20 -17.99 8.17
N VAL A 27 -1.56 -19.14 7.89
CA VAL A 27 -2.20 -20.48 8.00
C VAL A 27 -2.66 -20.77 9.44
N LEU A 28 -2.00 -20.16 10.43
CA LEU A 28 -2.30 -20.32 11.85
C LEU A 28 -3.05 -19.12 12.44
N ASP A 29 -3.33 -18.09 11.65
CA ASP A 29 -3.93 -16.83 12.10
C ASP A 29 -5.46 -16.87 12.07
N PHE A 30 -6.05 -17.77 12.86
CA PHE A 30 -7.51 -17.88 12.97
C PHE A 30 -8.16 -16.65 13.60
N ALA A 31 -7.40 -15.85 14.34
CA ALA A 31 -7.87 -14.62 14.98
C ALA A 31 -7.78 -13.38 14.07
N GLY A 32 -7.16 -13.50 12.89
CA GLY A 32 -6.97 -12.38 11.95
C GLY A 32 -6.06 -11.27 12.48
N ALA A 33 -5.13 -11.59 13.39
CA ALA A 33 -4.28 -10.62 14.05
C ALA A 33 -3.05 -10.20 13.23
N LEU A 34 -2.68 -10.96 12.20
CA LEU A 34 -1.48 -10.69 11.40
C LEU A 34 -1.71 -9.66 10.29
N HIS A 35 -2.95 -9.47 9.86
CA HIS A 35 -3.27 -8.61 8.72
C HIS A 35 -3.68 -7.22 9.21
N GLN A 36 -2.86 -6.22 8.87
CA GLN A 36 -3.19 -4.81 9.08
C GLN A 36 -3.50 -4.17 7.73
N TYR A 37 -4.67 -3.56 7.64
CA TYR A 37 -5.14 -2.84 6.46
C TYR A 37 -5.17 -1.34 6.73
N ASN A 38 -5.13 -0.56 5.65
CA ASN A 38 -5.45 0.86 5.75
C ASN A 38 -6.94 1.02 5.92
N TYR A 39 -7.33 1.90 6.84
CA TYR A 39 -8.73 2.25 7.07
C TYR A 39 -8.96 3.71 6.69
N SER A 40 -10.09 3.95 6.05
CA SER A 40 -10.61 5.28 5.73
C SER A 40 -11.95 5.47 6.45
N ALA A 41 -12.37 6.72 6.67
CA ALA A 41 -13.61 7.02 7.37
C ALA A 41 -14.85 6.70 6.52
N SER A 42 -14.69 6.54 5.20
CA SER A 42 -15.74 6.13 4.28
C SER A 42 -15.17 5.42 3.05
N ASP A 43 -16.01 4.62 2.38
CA ASP A 43 -15.66 3.96 1.12
C ASP A 43 -15.25 4.97 0.04
N HIS A 44 -15.99 6.09 -0.05
CA HIS A 44 -15.67 7.17 -1.00
C HIS A 44 -14.29 7.77 -0.74
N GLU A 45 -13.89 7.92 0.52
CA GLU A 45 -12.53 8.38 0.86
C GLU A 45 -11.48 7.33 0.46
N ALA A 46 -11.75 6.04 0.72
CA ALA A 46 -10.83 4.96 0.34
C ALA A 46 -10.60 4.94 -1.17
N ASP A 47 -11.67 5.02 -1.98
CA ASP A 47 -11.62 5.03 -3.44
C ASP A 47 -10.87 6.26 -3.96
N TYR A 48 -11.17 7.44 -3.42
CA TYR A 48 -10.47 8.67 -3.78
C TYR A 48 -8.97 8.58 -3.49
N LEU A 49 -8.59 8.12 -2.28
CA LEU A 49 -7.19 7.99 -1.88
C LEU A 49 -6.45 6.93 -2.72
N ALA A 50 -7.12 5.85 -3.10
CA ALA A 50 -6.56 4.81 -3.96
C ALA A 50 -6.29 5.36 -5.38
N LEU A 51 -7.29 5.96 -6.03
CA LEU A 51 -7.13 6.56 -7.36
C LEU A 51 -6.07 7.66 -7.38
N LYS A 52 -6.07 8.53 -6.36
CA LYS A 52 -5.05 9.57 -6.24
C LYS A 52 -3.65 8.96 -6.15
N SER A 53 -3.49 7.91 -5.35
CA SER A 53 -2.23 7.19 -5.19
C SER A 53 -1.70 6.66 -6.53
N ASP A 54 -2.57 6.05 -7.34
CA ASP A 54 -2.18 5.50 -8.64
C ASP A 54 -1.66 6.58 -9.58
N TRP A 55 -2.36 7.72 -9.66
CA TRP A 55 -1.94 8.86 -10.47
C TRP A 55 -0.67 9.54 -9.96
N ASP A 56 -0.49 9.63 -8.63
CA ASP A 56 0.75 10.15 -8.04
C ASP A 56 1.95 9.28 -8.48
N MET A 57 1.80 7.95 -8.50
CA MET A 57 2.86 7.02 -8.94
C MET A 57 3.16 7.15 -10.45
N VAL A 58 2.14 7.26 -11.30
CA VAL A 58 2.32 7.52 -12.74
C VAL A 58 3.10 8.83 -12.96
N GLY A 59 2.77 9.89 -12.22
CA GLY A 59 3.50 11.16 -12.29
C GLY A 59 4.97 11.03 -11.90
N GLU A 60 5.26 10.25 -10.87
CA GLU A 60 6.63 9.96 -10.43
C GLU A 60 7.43 9.16 -11.48
N ASP A 61 6.80 8.17 -12.11
CA ASP A 61 7.42 7.38 -13.19
C ASP A 61 7.73 8.24 -14.42
N LEU A 62 6.80 9.11 -14.82
CA LEU A 62 7.03 10.09 -15.89
C LEU A 62 8.20 11.02 -15.56
N ARG A 63 8.21 11.58 -14.34
CA ARG A 63 9.28 12.46 -13.85
C ARG A 63 10.63 11.74 -13.86
N TYR A 64 10.65 10.46 -13.51
CA TYR A 64 11.86 9.63 -13.55
C TYR A 64 12.33 9.36 -14.97
N ALA A 65 11.41 9.02 -15.89
CA ALA A 65 11.71 8.79 -17.30
C ALA A 65 12.28 10.05 -17.97
N MET A 66 11.68 11.21 -17.73
CA MET A 66 12.17 12.50 -18.28
C MET A 66 13.59 12.83 -17.82
N ARG A 67 13.93 12.54 -16.55
CA ARG A 67 15.29 12.75 -16.02
C ARG A 67 16.32 11.75 -16.52
N ARG A 68 15.90 10.61 -17.07
CA ARG A 68 16.79 9.58 -17.65
C ARG A 68 17.11 9.83 -19.12
N VAL A 69 16.30 10.63 -19.81
CA VAL A 69 16.44 10.92 -21.25
C VAL A 69 17.30 12.18 -21.50
N VAL A 70 17.71 12.88 -20.44
CA VAL A 70 18.67 13.99 -20.45
C VAL A 70 19.97 13.53 -19.80
#